data_AF-A0A1I6TG88-F1
#
_entry.id   AF-A0A1I6TG88-F1
#
_cell.length_a   1.000
_cell.length_b   1.000
_cell.length_c   1.000
_cell.angle_alpha   90.00
_cell.angle_beta   90.00
_cell.angle_gamma   90.00
#
_symmetry.space_group_name_H-M   'P 1'
#
loop_
_entity.id
_entity.type
_entity.pdbx_description
1 polymer ?
#
loop_
_entity_poly.entity_id
_entity_poly.type
_entity_poly.pdbx_seq_one_letter_code
_entity_poly.pdbx_strand_id
1 'polypeptide(L)'
;MNKFNIRAIEYERTAVKKLKKQGKLFTCTNNENYIDKVDNKFIYFRTKKSTNANKVPRELIRRAIAYLLYKRSVTRQQLEKFNHFNSFIMGFIRLALVDIKQIARLQVLATRAHRIVMKGIRFFFAGLDRDPAMMYMIKEYSQAPGSWF
;
A
#
# COMPACT_ATOMS: atom_id res chain seq x y z
N MET A 1 -13.84 -11.33 10.47
CA MET A 1 -13.19 -10.11 9.92
C MET A 1 -11.79 -10.48 9.41
N ASN A 2 -11.43 -10.16 8.16
CA ASN A 2 -10.14 -10.57 7.55
C ASN A 2 -8.94 -9.85 8.21
N LYS A 3 -7.78 -10.53 8.33
CA LYS A 3 -6.50 -10.00 8.83
C LYS A 3 -6.11 -8.65 8.19
N PHE A 4 -6.37 -8.46 6.90
CA PHE A 4 -6.09 -7.19 6.23
C PHE A 4 -6.97 -6.04 6.72
N ASN A 5 -8.24 -6.30 7.06
CA ASN A 5 -9.15 -5.28 7.57
C ASN A 5 -8.75 -4.82 8.97
N ILE A 6 -8.31 -5.75 9.83
CA ILE A 6 -7.81 -5.45 11.18
C ILE A 6 -6.60 -4.52 11.08
N ARG A 7 -5.58 -4.90 10.30
CA ARG A 7 -4.39 -4.07 10.07
C ARG A 7 -4.72 -2.72 9.45
N ALA A 8 -5.68 -2.68 8.52
CA ALA A 8 -6.12 -1.42 7.92
C ALA A 8 -6.69 -0.45 8.96
N ILE A 9 -7.48 -0.93 9.92
CA ILE A 9 -8.00 -0.11 11.03
C ILE A 9 -6.85 0.42 11.90
N GLU A 10 -5.89 -0.42 12.26
CA GLU A 10 -4.73 -0.03 13.07
C GLU A 10 -3.88 1.05 12.40
N TYR A 11 -3.59 0.86 11.11
CA TYR A 11 -2.78 1.79 10.32
C TYR A 11 -3.51 3.11 10.09
N GLU A 12 -4.82 3.06 9.80
CA GLU A 12 -5.66 4.23 9.68
C GLU A 12 -5.70 5.04 10.98
N ARG A 13 -5.91 4.39 12.13
CA ARG A 13 -5.90 5.07 13.44
C ARG A 13 -4.57 5.75 13.74
N THR A 14 -3.46 5.07 13.43
CA THR A 14 -2.12 5.64 13.63
C THR A 14 -1.90 6.87 12.74
N ALA A 15 -2.31 6.79 11.47
CA ALA A 15 -2.22 7.89 10.53
C ALA A 15 -3.10 9.07 10.93
N VAL A 16 -4.34 8.83 11.38
CA VAL A 16 -5.24 9.88 11.89
C VAL A 16 -4.64 10.58 13.10
N LYS A 17 -4.03 9.86 14.05
CA LYS A 17 -3.35 10.48 15.19
C LYS A 17 -2.23 11.44 14.73
N LYS A 18 -1.45 11.05 13.72
CA LYS A 18 -0.40 11.91 13.15
C LYS A 18 -1.00 13.10 12.39
N LEU A 19 -2.06 12.89 11.61
CA LEU A 19 -2.77 13.95 10.88
C LEU A 19 -3.35 15.01 11.80
N LYS A 20 -3.96 14.61 12.92
CA LYS A 20 -4.48 15.55 13.92
C LYS A 20 -3.38 16.43 14.52
N LYS A 21 -2.16 15.93 14.65
CA LYS A 21 -1.01 16.69 15.15
C LYS A 21 -0.41 17.62 14.09
N GLN A 22 -0.32 17.17 12.83
CA GLN A 22 0.34 17.92 11.76
C GLN A 22 -0.58 18.90 11.04
N GLY A 23 -1.89 18.63 11.00
CA GLY A 23 -2.89 19.45 10.30
C GLY A 23 -2.77 19.44 8.76
N LYS A 24 -1.81 18.68 8.21
CA LYS A 24 -1.51 18.65 6.77
C LYS A 24 -1.24 17.23 6.29
N LEU A 25 -1.51 16.99 5.01
CA LEU A 25 -1.24 15.76 4.29
C LEU A 25 -0.64 16.08 2.94
N PHE A 26 0.46 15.42 2.59
CA PHE A 26 1.06 15.56 1.26
C PHE A 26 0.53 14.49 0.30
N THR A 27 0.19 14.89 -0.93
CA THR A 27 -0.09 13.95 -2.02
C THR A 27 1.20 13.25 -2.47
N CYS A 28 1.10 12.28 -3.39
CA CYS A 28 2.29 11.64 -3.98
C CYS A 28 3.19 12.61 -4.74
N THR A 29 2.65 13.73 -5.24
CA THR A 29 3.40 14.78 -5.93
C THR A 29 3.83 15.91 -4.99
N ASN A 30 3.80 15.68 -3.68
CA ASN A 30 4.12 16.66 -2.63
C ASN A 30 3.23 17.92 -2.60
N ASN A 31 2.02 17.86 -3.16
CA ASN A 31 1.04 18.95 -2.99
C ASN A 31 0.39 18.85 -1.61
N GLU A 32 0.15 20.00 -0.97
CA GLU A 32 -0.48 20.07 0.35
C GLU A 32 -2.01 19.95 0.28
N ASN A 33 -2.54 19.08 1.13
CA ASN A 33 -3.94 19.08 1.56
C ASN A 33 -3.98 19.45 3.04
N TYR A 34 -4.80 20.42 3.41
CA TYR A 34 -5.00 20.79 4.81
C TYR A 34 -6.13 19.95 5.40
N ILE A 35 -5.95 19.50 6.64
CA ILE A 35 -6.94 18.72 7.37
C ILE A 35 -7.71 19.67 8.27
N ASP A 36 -8.98 19.89 7.96
CA ASP A 36 -9.81 20.83 8.71
C ASP A 36 -10.42 20.14 9.95
N LYS A 37 -10.93 18.91 9.76
CA LYS A 37 -11.59 18.15 10.83
C LYS A 37 -11.47 16.65 10.60
N VAL A 38 -11.38 15.88 11.69
CA VAL A 38 -11.46 14.42 11.65
C VAL A 38 -12.48 13.91 12.65
N ASP A 39 -13.56 13.33 12.13
CA ASP A 39 -14.66 12.76 12.90
C ASP A 39 -14.55 11.22 12.99
N ASN A 40 -15.51 10.61 13.68
CA ASN A 40 -15.58 9.15 13.78
C ASN A 40 -15.84 8.46 12.43
N LYS A 41 -16.56 9.14 11.52
CA LYS A 41 -16.95 8.61 10.21
C LYS A 41 -16.17 9.21 9.04
N PHE A 42 -15.76 10.48 9.13
CA PHE A 42 -15.22 11.22 7.98
C PHE A 42 -13.91 11.93 8.31
N ILE A 43 -13.10 12.14 7.27
CA ILE A 43 -11.98 13.08 7.27
C ILE A 43 -12.35 14.23 6.33
N TYR A 44 -12.30 15.44 6.85
CA TYR A 44 -12.53 16.68 6.13
C TYR A 44 -11.19 17.30 5.77
N PHE A 45 -11.01 17.60 4.49
CA PHE A 45 -9.77 18.18 3.98
C PHE A 45 -10.06 19.20 2.90
N ARG A 46 -9.20 20.21 2.80
CA ARG A 46 -9.20 21.18 1.71
C ARG A 46 -7.91 21.08 0.92
N THR A 47 -8.01 21.22 -0.39
CA THR A 47 -6.84 21.32 -1.25
C THR A 47 -6.40 22.77 -1.32
N LYS A 48 -5.12 23.06 -1.56
CA LYS A 48 -4.63 24.45 -1.66
C LYS A 48 -5.42 25.33 -2.65
N LYS A 49 -5.99 24.73 -3.71
CA LYS A 49 -6.74 25.44 -4.75
C LYS A 49 -8.24 25.58 -4.45
N SER A 50 -8.78 24.86 -3.47
CA SER A 50 -10.21 24.82 -3.20
C SER A 50 -10.52 25.41 -1.83
N THR A 51 -11.47 26.33 -1.80
CA THR A 51 -11.99 26.94 -0.57
C THR A 51 -12.91 25.99 0.21
N ASN A 52 -13.54 25.05 -0.48
CA ASN A 52 -14.51 24.14 0.13
C ASN A 52 -13.84 22.87 0.68
N ALA A 53 -14.25 22.47 1.89
CA ALA A 53 -13.81 21.23 2.51
C ALA A 53 -14.47 20.03 1.81
N ASN A 54 -13.63 19.12 1.32
CA ASN A 54 -14.05 17.82 0.81
C ASN A 54 -14.09 16.82 1.95
N LYS A 55 -15.01 15.85 1.87
CA LYS A 55 -15.17 14.81 2.90
C LYS A 55 -14.88 13.43 2.31
N VAL A 56 -14.11 12.63 3.03
CA VAL A 56 -13.84 11.23 2.68
C VAL A 56 -14.24 10.33 3.85
N PRO A 57 -15.15 9.35 3.62
CA PRO A 57 -15.45 8.32 4.60
C PRO A 57 -14.20 7.54 5.02
N ARG A 58 -14.01 7.38 6.33
CA ARG A 58 -12.90 6.59 6.90
C ARG A 58 -12.97 5.12 6.50
N GLU A 59 -14.16 4.61 6.26
CA GLU A 59 -14.36 3.26 5.77
C GLU A 59 -13.71 3.04 4.39
N LEU A 60 -13.85 4.00 3.46
CA LEU A 60 -13.22 3.91 2.14
C LEU A 60 -11.69 3.94 2.23
N ILE A 61 -11.15 4.73 3.15
CA ILE A 61 -9.71 4.75 3.45
C ILE A 61 -9.25 3.38 3.95
N ARG A 62 -9.98 2.78 4.89
CA ARG A 62 -9.68 1.44 5.42
C ARG A 62 -9.75 0.38 4.32
N ARG A 63 -10.79 0.41 3.47
CA ARG A 63 -10.93 -0.48 2.31
C ARG A 63 -9.75 -0.32 1.35
N ALA A 64 -9.33 0.90 1.06
CA ALA A 64 -8.19 1.17 0.19
C ALA A 64 -6.84 0.68 0.79
N ILE A 65 -6.64 0.86 2.11
CA ILE A 65 -5.47 0.30 2.81
C ILE A 65 -5.51 -1.23 2.75
N ALA A 66 -6.63 -1.85 3.10
CA ALA A 66 -6.80 -3.30 3.05
C ALA A 66 -6.54 -3.86 1.64
N TYR A 67 -7.05 -3.17 0.61
CA TYR A 67 -6.81 -3.51 -0.79
C TYR A 67 -5.33 -3.49 -1.14
N LEU A 68 -4.58 -2.45 -0.72
CA LEU A 68 -3.13 -2.41 -0.94
C LEU A 68 -2.39 -3.50 -0.16
N LEU A 69 -2.78 -3.80 1.09
CA LEU A 69 -2.17 -4.87 1.86
C LEU A 69 -2.36 -6.24 1.19
N TYR A 70 -3.53 -6.45 0.57
CA TYR A 70 -3.85 -7.66 -0.18
C TYR A 70 -3.12 -7.73 -1.54
N LYS A 71 -3.29 -6.71 -2.40
CA LYS A 71 -2.71 -6.67 -3.76
C LYS A 71 -1.20 -6.40 -3.78
N ARG A 72 -0.62 -5.95 -2.68
CA ARG A 72 0.80 -5.58 -2.51
C ARG A 72 1.27 -4.40 -3.36
N SER A 73 0.48 -3.92 -4.31
CA SER A 73 0.71 -2.69 -5.06
C SER A 73 -0.59 -2.03 -5.47
N VAL A 74 -0.61 -0.71 -5.55
CA VAL A 74 -1.78 0.06 -6.01
C VAL A 74 -1.38 1.31 -6.77
N THR A 75 -2.06 1.56 -7.90
CA THR A 75 -1.93 2.82 -8.66
C THR A 75 -3.05 3.79 -8.31
N ARG A 76 -2.87 5.08 -8.66
CA ARG A 76 -3.90 6.10 -8.48
C ARG A 76 -5.24 5.72 -9.13
N GLN A 77 -5.21 5.19 -10.35
CA GLN A 77 -6.40 4.79 -11.12
C GLN A 77 -7.17 3.65 -10.41
N GLN A 78 -6.46 2.71 -9.79
CA GLN A 78 -7.10 1.66 -9.00
C GLN A 78 -7.79 2.20 -7.74
N LEU A 79 -7.30 3.32 -7.19
CA LEU A 79 -7.90 3.96 -6.04
C LEU A 79 -9.18 4.75 -6.36
N GLU A 80 -9.40 5.14 -7.62
CA GLU A 80 -10.62 5.82 -8.06
C GLU A 80 -11.87 4.99 -7.79
N LYS A 81 -11.75 3.66 -7.81
CA LYS A 81 -12.83 2.73 -7.49
C LYS A 81 -13.36 2.89 -6.05
N PHE A 82 -12.56 3.43 -5.14
CA PHE A 82 -12.98 3.66 -3.77
C PHE A 82 -13.53 5.07 -3.58
N ASN A 83 -12.93 6.08 -4.21
CA ASN A 83 -13.39 7.46 -4.11
C ASN A 83 -12.82 8.30 -5.26
N HIS A 84 -13.60 9.29 -5.71
CA HIS A 84 -13.16 10.27 -6.69
C HIS A 84 -11.96 11.11 -6.23
N PHE A 85 -11.82 11.34 -4.92
CA PHE A 85 -10.66 12.00 -4.30
C PHE A 85 -9.43 11.08 -4.19
N ASN A 86 -9.04 10.48 -5.31
CA ASN A 86 -7.97 9.48 -5.39
C ASN A 86 -6.60 10.02 -4.95
N SER A 87 -6.29 11.29 -5.20
CA SER A 87 -5.04 11.93 -4.82
C SER A 87 -4.90 12.09 -3.30
N PHE A 88 -6.00 12.41 -2.61
CA PHE A 88 -6.08 12.45 -1.16
C PHE A 88 -5.92 11.04 -0.58
N ILE A 89 -6.67 10.06 -1.08
CA ILE A 89 -6.57 8.67 -0.60
C ILE A 89 -5.15 8.16 -0.78
N MET A 90 -4.53 8.41 -1.93
CA MET A 90 -3.16 7.97 -2.19
C MET A 90 -2.15 8.68 -1.27
N GLY A 91 -2.33 9.97 -1.00
CA GLY A 91 -1.55 10.70 0.00
C GLY A 91 -1.72 10.11 1.40
N PHE A 92 -2.95 9.76 1.79
CA PHE A 92 -3.23 9.15 3.09
C PHE A 92 -2.53 7.78 3.22
N ILE A 93 -2.61 6.95 2.18
CA ILE A 93 -1.95 5.65 2.15
C ILE A 93 -0.42 5.82 2.21
N ARG A 94 0.13 6.80 1.50
CA ARG A 94 1.55 7.17 1.60
C ARG A 94 1.91 7.49 3.05
N LEU A 95 1.17 8.39 3.71
CA LEU A 95 1.41 8.72 5.10
C LEU A 95 1.36 7.48 6.00
N ALA A 96 0.31 6.67 5.87
CA ALA A 96 0.08 5.52 6.72
C ALA A 96 1.15 4.42 6.56
N LEU A 97 1.52 4.07 5.32
CA LEU A 97 2.32 2.88 5.04
C LEU A 97 3.76 3.17 4.63
N VAL A 98 4.03 4.33 4.05
CA VAL A 98 5.38 4.75 3.64
C VAL A 98 6.01 5.55 4.77
N ASP A 99 5.37 6.63 5.20
CA ASP A 99 6.03 7.59 6.10
C ASP A 99 5.98 7.15 7.57
N ILE A 100 4.89 6.51 8.00
CA ILE A 100 4.74 6.04 9.39
C ILE A 100 5.25 4.61 9.54
N LYS A 101 4.67 3.67 8.81
CA LYS A 101 4.99 2.23 8.99
C LYS A 101 6.21 1.78 8.21
N GLN A 102 6.65 2.53 7.20
CA GLN A 102 7.83 2.21 6.38
C GLN A 102 7.80 0.81 5.71
N ILE A 103 6.60 0.25 5.54
CA ILE A 103 6.36 -1.08 4.93
C ILE A 103 6.00 -0.99 3.45
N ALA A 104 5.90 0.22 2.91
CA ALA A 104 5.68 0.49 1.50
C ALA A 104 6.67 1.54 0.99
N ARG A 105 6.74 1.68 -0.33
CA ARG A 105 7.48 2.74 -1.03
C ARG A 105 6.64 3.33 -2.15
N LEU A 106 6.87 4.59 -2.46
CA LEU A 106 6.35 5.24 -3.64
C LEU A 106 7.25 4.89 -4.84
N GLN A 107 6.63 4.57 -5.97
CA GLN A 107 7.32 4.32 -7.23
C GLN A 107 6.65 5.12 -8.34
N VAL A 108 7.46 5.77 -9.15
CA VAL A 108 7.04 6.44 -10.38
C VAL A 108 7.25 5.45 -11.53
N LEU A 109 6.20 5.25 -12.33
CA LEU A 109 6.22 4.41 -13.53
C LEU A 109 6.79 5.20 -14.71
N ALA A 110 7.21 4.49 -15.77
CA ALA A 110 7.68 5.12 -17.01
C ALA A 110 6.63 6.06 -17.62
N THR A 111 5.35 5.75 -17.44
CA THR A 111 4.20 6.59 -17.85
C THR A 111 3.97 7.83 -16.97
N ARG A 112 4.88 8.14 -16.03
CA ARG A 112 4.75 9.18 -14.99
C ARG A 112 3.58 8.95 -14.01
N ALA A 113 2.92 7.79 -14.08
CA ALA A 113 1.92 7.40 -13.10
C ALA A 113 2.59 7.04 -11.76
N HIS A 114 1.90 7.32 -10.66
CA HIS A 114 2.38 6.97 -9.32
C HIS A 114 1.80 5.64 -8.89
N ARG A 115 2.61 4.86 -8.18
CA ARG A 115 2.23 3.57 -7.58
C ARG A 115 2.79 3.46 -6.17
N ILE A 116 1.99 2.98 -5.23
CA ILE A 116 2.48 2.58 -3.91
C ILE A 116 2.68 1.07 -3.94
N VAL A 117 3.87 0.62 -3.55
CA VAL A 117 4.24 -0.80 -3.56
C VAL A 117 4.71 -1.19 -2.17
N MET A 118 4.17 -2.28 -1.64
CA MET A 118 4.63 -2.87 -0.40
C MET A 118 6.09 -3.31 -0.55
N LYS A 119 6.92 -3.04 0.44
CA LYS A 119 8.26 -3.62 0.53
C LYS A 119 8.08 -5.13 0.70
N GLY A 120 8.52 -5.88 -0.30
CA GLY A 120 8.66 -7.33 -0.21
C GLY A 120 10.05 -7.65 0.35
N ILE A 121 10.13 -8.70 1.16
CA ILE A 121 11.40 -9.39 1.39
C ILE A 121 11.49 -10.39 0.23
N ARG A 122 12.49 -10.25 -0.63
CA ARG A 122 12.84 -11.32 -1.57
C ARG A 122 13.69 -12.30 -0.76
N PHE A 123 13.12 -13.45 -0.45
CA PHE A 123 13.90 -14.56 0.09
C PHE A 123 14.63 -15.21 -1.07
N PHE A 124 15.96 -15.14 -1.04
CA PHE A 124 16.81 -15.93 -1.90
C PHE A 124 17.30 -17.09 -1.04
N PHE A 125 16.86 -18.30 -1.37
CA PHE A 125 17.39 -19.51 -0.76
C PHE A 125 18.59 -19.94 -1.60
N ALA A 126 19.78 -19.86 -1.03
CA ALA A 126 21.01 -20.44 -1.59
C ALA A 126 21.31 -21.75 -0.84
N GLY A 127 21.93 -22.75 -1.49
CA GLY A 127 22.26 -24.03 -0.85
C GLY A 127 21.22 -25.15 -1.05
N LEU A 128 20.18 -24.95 -1.87
CA LEU A 128 19.23 -26.03 -2.23
C LEU A 128 19.88 -27.12 -3.09
N ASP A 129 21.02 -26.82 -3.70
CA ASP A 129 21.93 -27.77 -4.36
C ASP A 129 22.59 -28.75 -3.38
N ARG A 130 22.57 -28.48 -2.08
CA ARG A 130 23.08 -29.36 -1.02
C ARG A 130 22.00 -29.96 -0.15
N ASP A 131 20.74 -29.63 -0.40
CA ASP A 131 19.62 -30.20 0.34
C ASP A 131 19.45 -31.69 -0.02
N PRO A 132 19.55 -32.63 0.93
CA PRO A 132 19.48 -34.06 0.64
C PRO A 132 18.17 -34.47 -0.04
N ALA A 133 17.05 -33.80 0.28
CA ALA A 133 15.75 -34.09 -0.32
C ALA A 133 15.68 -33.63 -1.79
N MET A 134 16.19 -32.44 -2.10
CA MET A 134 16.31 -31.97 -3.49
C MET A 134 17.29 -32.82 -4.31
N MET A 135 18.42 -33.22 -3.73
CA MET A 135 19.39 -34.11 -4.38
C MET A 135 18.81 -35.50 -4.65
N TYR A 136 17.98 -36.02 -3.73
CA TYR A 136 17.23 -37.26 -3.93
C TYR A 136 16.28 -37.15 -5.13
N MET A 137 15.50 -36.08 -5.22
CA MET A 137 14.62 -35.85 -6.38
C MET A 137 15.39 -35.71 -7.69
N ILE A 138 16.50 -34.95 -7.73
CA ILE A 138 17.32 -34.83 -8.95
C ILE A 138 17.81 -36.21 -9.41
N LYS A 139 18.26 -37.06 -8.48
CA LYS A 139 18.72 -38.42 -8.81
C LYS A 139 17.58 -39.29 -9.35
N GLU A 140 16.38 -39.17 -8.80
CA GLU A 140 15.20 -39.91 -9.24
C GLU A 140 14.75 -39.48 -10.65
N TYR A 141 14.72 -38.18 -10.94
CA TYR A 141 14.25 -37.66 -12.24
C TYR A 141 15.32 -37.60 -13.35
N SER A 142 16.61 -37.58 -13.00
CA SER A 142 17.72 -37.67 -13.98
C SER A 142 17.96 -39.09 -14.49
N GLN A 143 17.42 -40.10 -13.80
CA GLN A 143 17.46 -41.50 -14.24
C GLN A 143 16.24 -41.90 -15.07
N ALA A 144 15.30 -40.97 -15.30
CA ALA A 144 14.16 -41.20 -16.18
C ALA A 144 14.65 -41.27 -17.64
N PRO A 145 14.36 -42.35 -18.40
CA PRO A 145 14.76 -42.46 -19.79
C PRO A 145 14.04 -41.38 -20.61
N GLY A 146 14.80 -40.40 -21.12
CA GLY A 146 14.28 -39.35 -22.01
C GLY A 146 14.80 -37.93 -21.80
N SER A 147 15.78 -37.67 -20.91
CA SER A 147 16.39 -36.33 -20.82
C SER A 147 17.56 -36.19 -21.80
N TRP A 148 17.28 -35.51 -22.91
CA TRP A 148 18.26 -35.04 -23.88
C TRP A 148 19.15 -33.95 -23.25
N PHE A 149 20.40 -34.30 -22.96
CA PHE A 149 21.52 -33.38 -23.15
C PHE A 149 22.09 -33.60 -24.55
#